data_AF-G2P798-F1
#
_entry.id   AF-G2P798-F1
#
_cell.length_a   1.000
_cell.length_b   1.000
_cell.length_c   1.000
_cell.angle_alpha   90.00
_cell.angle_beta   90.00
_cell.angle_gamma   90.00
#
_symmetry.space_group_name_H-M   'P 1'
#
loop_
_entity.id
_entity.type
_entity.pdbx_description
1 polymer ?
#
loop_
_entity_poly.entity_id
_entity_poly.type
_entity_poly.pdbx_seq_one_letter_code
_entity_poly.pdbx_strand_id
1 'polypeptide(L)' 'MATNDLTEAEATGPVGYIALCLAHVRTGHAITELDTGLVMYVPPTQADVDNARHMAEVLARTA' A
#
# COMPACT_ATOMS: atom_id res chain seq x y z
N MET A 1 6.11 -11.75 -11.07
CA MET A 1 5.56 -10.49 -10.54
C MET A 1 4.29 -10.83 -9.78
N ALA A 2 4.14 -10.38 -8.54
CA ALA A 2 2.84 -10.48 -7.87
C ALA A 2 1.89 -9.53 -8.61
N THR A 3 0.96 -10.08 -9.39
CA THR A 3 -0.11 -9.34 -10.05
C THR A 3 -1.22 -9.13 -9.04
N ASN A 4 -1.46 -7.88 -8.64
CA ASN A 4 -2.64 -7.46 -7.90
C ASN A 4 -3.62 -6.76 -8.83
N ASP A 5 -4.84 -6.48 -8.35
CA ASP A 5 -5.93 -5.87 -9.10
C ASP A 5 -6.09 -4.35 -8.89
N LEU A 6 -5.02 -3.65 -8.46
CA LEU A 6 -5.08 -2.19 -8.29
C LEU A 6 -5.51 -1.52 -9.59
N THR A 7 -6.58 -0.76 -9.52
CA THR A 7 -6.94 0.17 -10.59
C THR A 7 -5.97 1.35 -10.62
N GLU A 8 -5.87 2.04 -11.76
CA GLU A 8 -5.01 3.23 -11.88
C GLU A 8 -5.40 4.32 -10.86
N ALA A 9 -6.70 4.53 -10.66
CA ALA A 9 -7.22 5.47 -9.67
C ALA A 9 -6.79 5.11 -8.24
N GLU A 10 -6.88 3.82 -7.88
CA GLU A 10 -6.44 3.35 -6.56
C GLU A 10 -4.92 3.46 -6.41
N ALA A 11 -4.15 3.14 -7.45
CA ALA A 11 -2.69 3.20 -7.43
C ALA A 11 -2.16 4.60 -7.13
N THR A 12 -2.82 5.65 -7.62
CA THR A 12 -2.46 7.06 -7.32
C THR A 12 -3.15 7.62 -6.09
N GLY A 13 -4.01 6.84 -5.43
CA GLY A 13 -4.86 7.27 -4.32
C GLY A 13 -4.44 6.72 -2.95
N PRO A 14 -5.30 6.92 -1.93
CA PRO A 14 -5.05 6.43 -0.57
C PRO A 14 -4.85 4.91 -0.50
N VAL A 15 -5.59 4.15 -1.32
CA VAL A 15 -5.48 2.69 -1.39
C VAL A 15 -4.08 2.26 -1.83
N GLY A 16 -3.56 2.85 -2.92
CA GLY A 16 -2.23 2.55 -3.43
C GLY A 16 -1.13 2.90 -2.42
N TYR A 17 -1.23 4.06 -1.78
CA TYR A 17 -0.29 4.46 -0.74
C TYR A 17 -0.28 3.49 0.45
N ILE A 18 -1.46 3.12 0.97
CA ILE A 18 -1.56 2.17 2.09
C ILE A 18 -1.05 0.78 1.68
N ALA A 19 -1.37 0.31 0.47
CA ALA A 19 -0.90 -0.98 -0.03
C ALA A 19 0.63 -1.03 -0.12
N LEU A 20 1.28 0.06 -0.56
CA LEU A 20 2.74 0.18 -0.57
C LEU A 20 3.32 0.16 0.84
N CYS A 21 2.73 0.89 1.78
CA CYS A 21 3.13 0.87 3.19
C CYS A 21 3.07 -0.55 3.77
N LEU A 22 1.98 -1.28 3.52
CA LEU A 22 1.82 -2.67 3.99
C LEU A 22 2.86 -3.60 3.38
N ALA A 23 3.09 -3.49 2.07
CA ALA A 23 4.08 -4.28 1.36
C ALA A 23 5.49 -4.05 1.91
N HIS A 24 5.82 -2.79 2.22
CA HIS A 24 7.11 -2.40 2.78
C HIS A 24 7.30 -2.91 4.21
N VAL A 25 6.34 -2.70 5.11
CA VAL A 25 6.42 -3.17 6.50
C VAL A 25 6.50 -4.68 6.59
N ARG A 26 5.82 -5.42 5.68
CA ARG A 26 5.94 -6.89 5.60
C ARG A 26 7.38 -7.36 5.36
N THR A 27 8.19 -6.56 4.68
CA THR A 27 9.62 -6.88 4.45
C THR A 27 10.52 -6.59 5.64
N GLY A 28 9.95 -6.17 6.78
CA GLY A 28 10.69 -5.90 8.02
C GLY A 28 11.30 -4.50 8.07
N HIS A 29 10.98 -3.64 7.10
CA HIS A 29 11.45 -2.28 7.02
C HIS A 29 10.51 -1.31 7.75
N ALA A 30 11.08 -0.26 8.35
CA ALA A 30 10.31 0.77 9.02
C ALA A 30 9.59 1.65 8.00
N ILE A 31 8.32 2.00 8.25
CA ILE A 31 7.52 2.81 7.32
C ILE A 31 8.15 4.19 7.01
N THR A 32 8.99 4.71 7.90
CA THR A 32 9.74 5.96 7.70
C THR A 32 10.78 5.86 6.58
N GLU A 33 11.18 4.65 6.19
CA GLU A 33 12.10 4.42 5.08
C GLU A 33 11.39 4.58 3.74
N LEU A 34 10.05 4.46 3.65
CA LEU A 34 9.28 4.52 2.40
C LEU A 34 9.54 5.80 1.59
N ASP A 35 9.75 6.92 2.28
CA ASP A 35 10.04 8.23 1.67
C ASP A 35 11.51 8.39 1.24
N THR A 36 12.38 7.45 1.61
CA THR A 36 13.76 7.44 1.15
C THR A 36 13.81 6.83 -0.25
N GLY A 37 14.38 7.57 -1.22
CA GLY A 37 14.54 7.13 -2.61
C GLY A 37 15.42 5.88 -2.82
N LEU A 38 15.74 5.15 -1.75
CA LEU A 38 16.57 3.94 -1.71
C LEU A 38 15.76 2.68 -1.31
N VAL A 39 14.45 2.79 -1.09
CA VAL A 39 13.64 1.62 -0.74
C VAL A 39 13.58 0.66 -1.92
N MET A 40 13.99 -0.59 -1.67
CA MET A 40 13.69 -1.70 -2.57
C MET A 40 12.18 -1.73 -2.78
N TYR A 41 11.75 -1.44 -4.01
CA TYR A 41 10.34 -1.43 -4.36
C TYR A 41 9.79 -2.84 -4.27
N VAL A 42 9.04 -3.11 -3.21
CA VAL A 42 8.30 -4.35 -3.04
C VAL A 42 6.89 -4.11 -3.57
N PRO A 43 6.52 -4.70 -4.72
CA PRO A 43 5.16 -4.52 -5.23
C PRO A 43 4.15 -5.10 -4.23
N PRO A 44 3.02 -4.42 -3.99
CA PRO A 44 1.98 -4.95 -3.12
C PRO A 44 1.40 -6.24 -3.68
N THR A 45 1.03 -7.14 -2.78
CA THR A 45 0.26 -8.35 -3.07
C THR A 45 -1.23 -8.04 -3.01
N GLN A 46 -2.08 -8.98 -3.47
CA GLN A 46 -3.53 -8.82 -3.37
C GLN A 46 -4.00 -8.60 -1.92
N ALA A 47 -3.40 -9.31 -0.95
CA ALA A 47 -3.76 -9.15 0.46
C ALA A 47 -3.45 -7.73 0.99
N ASP A 48 -2.38 -7.09 0.48
CA ASP A 48 -2.07 -5.70 0.84
C ASP A 48 -3.12 -4.75 0.27
N VAL A 49 -3.58 -4.99 -0.95
CA VAL A 49 -4.63 -4.20 -1.61
C VAL A 49 -5.97 -4.35 -0.90
N ASP A 50 -6.37 -5.57 -0.55
CA ASP A 50 -7.63 -5.82 0.15
C ASP A 50 -7.64 -5.15 1.53
N ASN A 51 -6.53 -5.24 2.27
CA ASN A 51 -6.37 -4.54 3.54
C ASN A 51 -6.37 -3.01 3.36
N ALA A 52 -5.70 -2.50 2.32
CA ALA A 52 -5.66 -1.08 2.03
C ALA A 52 -7.03 -0.51 1.70
N ARG A 53 -7.85 -1.24 0.92
CA ARG A 53 -9.26 -0.88 0.64
C ARG A 53 -10.06 -0.79 1.94
N HIS A 54 -9.96 -1.80 2.80
CA HIS A 54 -10.64 -1.80 4.10
C HIS A 54 -10.23 -0.59 4.96
N MET A 55 -8.94 -0.30 5.07
CA MET A 55 -8.43 0.85 5.84
C MET A 55 -8.87 2.19 5.24
N ALA A 56 -8.80 2.35 3.92
CA ALA A 56 -9.25 3.56 3.24
C ALA A 56 -10.76 3.81 3.47
N GLU A 57 -11.57 2.75 3.44
CA GLU A 57 -13.00 2.83 3.75
C GLU A 57 -13.25 3.27 5.20
N VAL A 58 -12.51 2.70 6.16
CA VAL A 58 -12.58 3.09 7.58
C VAL A 58 -12.23 4.57 7.73
N LEU A 59 -11.12 5.02 7.14
CA LEU A 59 -10.65 6.40 7.21
C LEU A 59 -11.68 7.38 6.63
N ALA A 60 -12.27 7.05 5.48
CA ALA A 60 -13.29 7.86 4.83
C ALA A 60 -14.58 8.00 5.67
N ARG A 61 -14.89 7.03 6.54
CA ARG A 61 -16.03 7.13 7.46
C ARG A 61 -15.74 7.94 8.72
N THR A 62 -14.47 8.16 9.04
CA THR A 62 -14.03 8.83 10.27
C THR A 62 -13.48 10.25 10.06
N ALA A 63 -13.37 10.69 8.80
CA ALA A 63 -12.95 12.02 8.39
C ALA A 63 -14.15 12.96 8.25
#